data_AF-A0A840N8V3-F1
#
_entry.id   AF-A0A840N8V3-F1
#
_cell.length_a   1.000
_cell.length_b   1.000
_cell.length_c   1.000
_cell.angle_alpha   90.00
_cell.angle_beta   90.00
_cell.angle_gamma   90.00
#
_symmetry.space_group_name_H-M   'P 1'
#
loop_
_entity.id
_entity.type
_entity.pdbx_description
1 polymer ?
#
loop_
_entity_poly.entity_id
_entity_poly.type
_entity_poly.pdbx_seq_one_letter_code
_entity_poly.pdbx_strand_id
1 'polypeptide(L)'
;MSKIPTEIGGIKRAQPRRRMTKQQALRHLIHSAVRMTAAREDPFAIHLVVQSADKLLIDLSKKLRKPLTLEWSESIKEEYRRPLMTVFRETYNFLKHADTDHTETLHVGAIAESNILQLGVACANYHSLFDGWTDHMRLLFNFAKIVAPNSFVMKTDRPVFDAAFPKLADMKFQDLFNLDIWNETIVLAQFPNLKRERYEDLQDNEDLFGSTFRQLSARDKK
;
A
#
# COMPACT_ATOMS: atom_id res chain seq x y z
N MET A 1 -7.07 -13.82 21.24
CA MET A 1 -6.11 -14.00 20.13
C MET A 1 -6.02 -15.49 19.81
N SER A 2 -6.22 -15.90 18.56
CA SER A 2 -6.03 -17.31 18.16
C SER A 2 -4.57 -17.71 18.38
N LYS A 3 -4.33 -18.81 19.12
CA LYS A 3 -2.98 -19.34 19.31
C LYS A 3 -2.54 -19.95 17.99
N ILE A 4 -1.56 -19.31 17.32
CA ILE A 4 -0.91 -19.90 16.14
C ILE A 4 -0.35 -21.27 16.58
N PRO A 5 -0.70 -22.37 15.89
CA PRO A 5 -0.18 -23.69 16.24
C PRO A 5 1.35 -23.69 16.27
N THR A 6 1.92 -24.24 17.33
CA THR A 6 3.38 -24.47 17.43
C THR A 6 3.84 -25.62 16.54
N GLU A 7 2.89 -26.36 15.96
CA GLU A 7 3.13 -27.50 15.09
C GLU A 7 2.13 -27.50 13.93
N ILE A 8 2.61 -27.73 12.71
CA ILE A 8 1.79 -27.88 11.50
C ILE A 8 2.28 -29.12 10.77
N GLY A 9 1.43 -30.16 10.69
CA GLY A 9 1.79 -31.42 10.02
C GLY A 9 3.03 -32.11 10.58
N GLY A 10 3.24 -32.11 11.91
CA GLY A 10 4.42 -32.70 12.55
C GLY A 10 5.65 -31.78 12.63
N ILE A 11 5.62 -30.62 11.96
CA ILE A 11 6.75 -29.68 11.93
C ILE A 11 6.62 -28.68 13.09
N LYS A 12 7.51 -28.79 14.08
CA LYS A 12 7.62 -27.81 15.18
C LYS A 12 8.15 -26.49 14.64
N ARG A 13 7.42 -25.40 14.87
CA ARG A 13 7.83 -24.04 14.49
C ARG A 13 8.73 -23.45 15.56
N ALA A 14 9.81 -22.78 15.14
CA ALA A 14 10.59 -21.95 16.04
C ALA A 14 9.72 -20.83 16.64
N GLN A 15 10.10 -20.34 17.82
CA GLN A 15 9.42 -19.19 18.42
C GLN A 15 9.56 -17.97 17.49
N PRO A 16 8.46 -17.24 17.19
CA PRO A 16 8.54 -16.08 16.32
C PRO A 16 9.29 -14.94 17.00
N ARG A 17 10.13 -14.21 16.25
CA ARG A 17 10.86 -13.03 16.76
C ARG A 17 9.92 -11.93 17.27
N ARG A 18 8.80 -11.72 16.56
CA ARG A 18 7.72 -10.85 16.97
C ARG A 18 6.38 -11.36 16.46
N ARG A 19 5.30 -10.81 17.03
CA ARG A 19 3.92 -11.05 16.57
C ARG A 19 3.41 -9.78 15.90
N MET A 20 2.59 -9.96 14.86
CA MET A 20 2.02 -8.85 14.10
C MET A 20 0.50 -9.00 14.04
N THR A 21 -0.23 -7.91 14.29
CA THR A 21 -1.68 -7.85 14.10
C THR A 21 -2.03 -7.67 12.62
N LYS A 22 -3.29 -7.94 12.24
CA LYS A 22 -3.76 -7.69 10.87
C LYS A 22 -3.72 -6.21 10.49
N GLN A 23 -3.98 -5.31 11.44
CA GLN A 23 -3.85 -3.87 11.24
C GLN A 23 -2.40 -3.47 10.96
N GLN A 24 -1.44 -4.02 11.70
CA GLN A 24 -0.01 -3.79 11.44
C GLN A 24 0.38 -4.34 10.07
N ALA A 25 0.00 -5.58 9.74
CA ALA A 25 0.29 -6.16 8.43
C ALA A 25 -0.25 -5.30 7.27
N LEU A 26 -1.50 -4.81 7.41
CA LEU A 26 -2.10 -3.91 6.43
C LEU A 26 -1.33 -2.58 6.31
N ARG A 27 -0.93 -1.99 7.45
CA ARG A 27 -0.09 -0.77 7.46
C ARG A 27 1.21 -1.01 6.70
N HIS A 28 1.90 -2.12 6.96
CA HIS A 28 3.14 -2.48 6.25
C HIS A 28 2.92 -2.61 4.74
N LEU A 29 1.82 -3.21 4.28
CA LEU A 29 1.51 -3.32 2.85
C LEU A 29 1.32 -1.94 2.20
N ILE A 30 0.50 -1.08 2.82
CA ILE A 30 0.25 0.28 2.32
C ILE A 30 1.57 1.06 2.29
N HIS A 31 2.32 1.06 3.38
CA HIS A 31 3.60 1.77 3.45
C HIS A 31 4.61 1.26 2.44
N SER A 32 4.70 -0.06 2.23
CA SER A 32 5.59 -0.63 1.21
C SER A 32 5.19 -0.19 -0.20
N ALA A 33 3.90 -0.18 -0.53
CA ALA A 33 3.43 0.33 -1.83
C ALA A 33 3.72 1.83 -2.01
N VAL A 34 3.63 2.65 -0.94
CA VAL A 34 4.04 4.07 -0.97
C VAL A 34 5.53 4.18 -1.29
N ARG A 35 6.38 3.43 -0.57
CA ARG A 35 7.83 3.43 -0.79
C ARG A 35 8.21 2.97 -2.19
N MET A 36 7.60 1.90 -2.68
CA MET A 36 7.84 1.38 -4.02
C MET A 36 7.42 2.38 -5.10
N THR A 37 6.25 3.01 -4.95
CA THR A 37 5.80 4.10 -5.84
C THR A 37 6.81 5.24 -5.85
N ALA A 38 7.28 5.67 -4.68
CA ALA A 38 8.26 6.74 -4.57
C ALA A 38 9.63 6.40 -5.15
N ALA A 39 10.06 5.14 -5.02
CA ALA A 39 11.29 4.64 -5.61
C ALA A 39 11.16 4.34 -7.13
N ARG A 40 9.97 4.52 -7.72
CA ARG A 40 9.66 4.19 -9.12
C ARG A 40 9.94 2.72 -9.45
N GLU A 41 9.61 1.85 -8.51
CA GLU A 41 9.69 0.40 -8.70
C GLU A 41 8.67 -0.08 -9.74
N ASP A 42 8.77 -1.35 -10.12
CA ASP A 42 7.87 -1.98 -11.09
C ASP A 42 6.39 -1.81 -10.70
N PRO A 43 5.56 -1.15 -11.55
CA PRO A 43 4.16 -0.94 -11.26
C PRO A 43 3.35 -2.22 -11.12
N PHE A 44 3.75 -3.36 -11.70
CA PHE A 44 3.06 -4.63 -11.46
C PHE A 44 3.26 -5.14 -10.04
N ALA A 45 4.50 -5.09 -9.56
CA ALA A 45 4.80 -5.48 -8.18
C ALA A 45 4.07 -4.56 -7.19
N ILE A 46 4.02 -3.26 -7.47
CA ILE A 46 3.23 -2.30 -6.68
C ILE A 46 1.75 -2.71 -6.69
N HIS A 47 1.20 -3.01 -7.86
CA HIS A 47 -0.22 -3.36 -8.01
C HIS A 47 -0.62 -4.56 -7.15
N LEU A 48 0.22 -5.59 -7.10
CA LEU A 48 0.01 -6.75 -6.23
C LEU A 48 -0.05 -6.39 -4.74
N VAL A 49 0.84 -5.52 -4.29
CA VAL A 49 0.87 -5.07 -2.89
C VAL A 49 -0.38 -4.24 -2.58
N VAL A 50 -0.80 -3.38 -3.50
CA VAL A 50 -2.03 -2.57 -3.39
C VAL A 50 -3.27 -3.46 -3.32
N GLN A 51 -3.42 -4.42 -4.25
CA GLN A 51 -4.53 -5.37 -4.26
C GLN A 51 -4.59 -6.23 -2.98
N SER A 52 -3.42 -6.61 -2.47
CA SER A 52 -3.33 -7.33 -1.18
C SER A 52 -3.82 -6.49 -0.01
N ALA A 53 -3.49 -5.19 0.02
CA ALA A 53 -3.97 -4.26 1.03
C ALA A 53 -5.49 -4.04 0.91
N ASP A 54 -6.01 -3.81 -0.30
CA ASP A 54 -7.44 -3.61 -0.56
C ASP A 54 -8.27 -4.82 -0.12
N LYS A 55 -7.85 -6.03 -0.50
CA LYS A 55 -8.53 -7.26 -0.08
C LYS A 55 -8.59 -7.39 1.45
N LEU A 56 -7.49 -7.08 2.14
CA LEU A 56 -7.43 -7.16 3.59
C LEU A 56 -8.31 -6.08 4.27
N LEU A 57 -8.41 -4.88 3.69
CA LEU A 57 -9.34 -3.83 4.12
C LEU A 57 -10.80 -4.30 4.01
N ILE A 58 -11.20 -4.89 2.89
CA ILE A 58 -12.56 -5.43 2.68
C ILE A 58 -12.88 -6.56 3.69
N ASP A 59 -11.93 -7.44 3.97
CA ASP A 59 -12.16 -8.51 4.94
C ASP A 59 -12.28 -7.98 6.37
N LEU A 60 -11.43 -6.99 6.71
CA LEU A 60 -11.46 -6.36 8.03
C LEU A 60 -12.71 -5.49 8.21
N SER A 61 -13.18 -4.79 7.19
CA SER A 61 -14.42 -3.99 7.24
C SER A 61 -15.62 -4.87 7.61
N LYS A 62 -15.78 -6.01 6.91
CA LYS A 62 -16.80 -7.03 7.20
C LYS A 62 -16.66 -7.59 8.60
N LYS A 63 -15.44 -7.94 9.01
CA LYS A 63 -15.18 -8.52 10.34
C LYS A 63 -15.47 -7.54 11.47
N LEU A 64 -15.12 -6.28 11.29
CA LEU A 64 -15.30 -5.20 12.26
C LEU A 64 -16.71 -4.57 12.19
N ARG A 65 -17.49 -4.90 11.16
CA ARG A 65 -18.80 -4.28 10.85
C ARG A 65 -18.69 -2.75 10.76
N LYS A 66 -17.59 -2.26 10.18
CA LYS A 66 -17.36 -0.85 9.90
C LYS A 66 -17.32 -0.66 8.39
N PRO A 67 -18.09 0.28 7.82
CA PRO A 67 -18.06 0.52 6.38
C PRO A 67 -16.72 1.13 5.95
N LEU A 68 -16.35 0.88 4.69
CA LEU A 68 -15.24 1.56 4.05
C LEU A 68 -15.69 2.97 3.64
N THR A 69 -14.79 3.96 3.66
CA THR A 69 -15.13 5.33 3.19
C THR A 69 -15.40 5.35 1.70
N LEU A 70 -14.62 4.57 0.95
CA LEU A 70 -14.70 4.46 -0.49
C LEU A 70 -14.91 3.00 -0.84
N GLU A 71 -16.15 2.53 -0.72
CA GLU A 71 -16.59 1.26 -1.26
C GLU A 71 -17.13 1.51 -2.69
N TRP A 72 -16.22 1.41 -3.66
CA TRP A 72 -16.51 1.75 -5.05
C TRP A 72 -17.70 0.97 -5.60
N SER A 73 -17.88 -0.29 -5.19
CA SER A 73 -19.02 -1.10 -5.58
C SER A 73 -20.36 -0.45 -5.25
N GLU A 74 -20.47 0.35 -4.17
CA GLU A 74 -21.72 1.02 -3.83
C GLU A 74 -22.02 2.21 -4.76
N SER A 75 -20.97 2.89 -5.25
CA SER A 75 -21.08 4.07 -6.12
C SER A 75 -21.21 3.73 -7.62
N ILE A 76 -20.92 2.48 -7.99
CA ILE A 76 -21.05 1.99 -9.37
C ILE A 76 -22.49 1.52 -9.60
N LYS A 77 -23.11 1.97 -10.71
CA LYS A 77 -24.45 1.48 -11.11
C LYS A 77 -24.43 -0.06 -11.22
N GLU A 78 -25.50 -0.71 -10.81
CA GLU A 78 -25.56 -2.17 -10.67
C GLU A 78 -25.10 -2.90 -11.94
N GLU A 79 -25.51 -2.42 -13.12
CA GLU A 79 -25.15 -2.98 -14.43
C GLU A 79 -23.64 -2.96 -14.73
N TYR A 80 -22.88 -2.08 -14.08
CA TYR A 80 -21.43 -1.93 -14.29
C TYR A 80 -20.58 -2.55 -13.18
N ARG A 81 -21.18 -2.96 -12.05
CA ARG A 81 -20.43 -3.51 -10.90
C ARG A 81 -19.61 -4.72 -11.30
N ARG A 82 -20.23 -5.71 -11.94
CA ARG A 82 -19.55 -6.95 -12.32
C ARG A 82 -18.44 -6.71 -13.35
N PRO A 83 -18.68 -6.05 -14.50
CA PRO A 83 -17.61 -5.76 -15.46
C PRO A 83 -16.43 -4.99 -14.86
N LEU A 84 -16.71 -3.97 -14.05
CA LEU A 84 -15.65 -3.17 -13.43
C LEU A 84 -14.85 -3.96 -12.40
N MET A 85 -15.51 -4.82 -11.61
CA MET A 85 -14.80 -5.72 -10.69
C MET A 85 -14.00 -6.80 -11.42
N THR A 86 -14.42 -7.23 -12.61
CA THR A 86 -13.62 -8.13 -13.46
C THR A 86 -12.34 -7.44 -13.89
N VAL A 87 -12.43 -6.24 -14.47
CA VAL A 87 -11.24 -5.45 -14.89
C VAL A 87 -10.34 -5.14 -13.70
N PHE A 88 -10.92 -4.71 -12.58
CA PHE A 88 -10.17 -4.39 -11.38
C PHE A 88 -9.35 -5.56 -10.82
N ARG A 89 -9.86 -6.79 -10.96
CA ARG A 89 -9.20 -8.01 -10.46
C ARG A 89 -8.40 -8.76 -11.52
N GLU A 90 -8.39 -8.27 -12.76
CA GLU A 90 -7.79 -8.97 -13.90
C GLU A 90 -6.32 -9.30 -13.65
N THR A 91 -5.53 -8.32 -13.21
CA THR A 91 -4.11 -8.51 -12.89
C THR A 91 -3.88 -9.49 -11.74
N TYR A 92 -4.70 -9.43 -10.68
CA TYR A 92 -4.60 -10.39 -9.57
C TYR A 92 -4.96 -11.81 -10.01
N ASN A 93 -6.02 -11.96 -10.83
CA ASN A 93 -6.47 -13.26 -11.33
C ASN A 93 -5.43 -13.89 -12.25
N PHE A 94 -4.87 -13.12 -13.19
CA PHE A 94 -3.80 -13.54 -14.08
C PHE A 94 -2.61 -14.13 -13.33
N LEU A 95 -2.24 -13.53 -12.20
CA LEU A 95 -1.11 -14.03 -11.40
C LEU A 95 -1.47 -15.23 -10.51
N LYS A 96 -2.75 -15.38 -10.16
CA LYS A 96 -3.23 -16.45 -9.31
C LYS A 96 -3.48 -17.76 -10.07
N HIS A 97 -3.86 -17.68 -11.35
CA HIS A 97 -4.41 -18.80 -12.12
C HIS A 97 -3.44 -19.42 -13.14
N ALA A 98 -2.14 -19.20 -12.93
CA ALA A 98 -1.05 -19.68 -13.80
C ALA A 98 -1.04 -21.20 -14.02
N ASP A 99 -1.74 -22.00 -13.21
CA ASP A 99 -1.94 -23.42 -13.46
C ASP A 99 -2.87 -23.70 -14.66
N THR A 100 -3.82 -22.78 -14.90
CA THR A 100 -4.85 -22.90 -15.95
C THR A 100 -4.66 -21.96 -17.13
N ASP A 101 -4.00 -20.81 -16.95
CA ASP A 101 -3.91 -19.72 -17.94
C ASP A 101 -2.47 -19.29 -18.28
N HIS A 102 -1.46 -20.14 -18.05
CA HIS A 102 -0.03 -19.83 -18.26
C HIS A 102 0.37 -19.32 -19.67
N THR A 103 -0.47 -19.53 -20.69
CA THR A 103 -0.23 -19.03 -22.06
C THR A 103 -1.04 -17.78 -22.40
N GLU A 104 -1.97 -17.38 -21.54
CA GLU A 104 -2.77 -16.18 -21.74
C GLU A 104 -1.92 -14.91 -21.55
N THR A 105 -2.41 -13.79 -22.06
CA THR A 105 -1.75 -12.50 -21.93
C THR A 105 -2.66 -11.53 -21.20
N LEU A 106 -2.10 -10.80 -20.23
CA LEU A 106 -2.80 -9.74 -19.51
C LEU A 106 -2.81 -8.44 -20.32
N HIS A 107 -3.96 -7.77 -20.39
CA HIS A 107 -4.01 -6.38 -20.85
C HIS A 107 -3.51 -5.44 -19.75
N VAL A 108 -2.56 -4.58 -20.10
CA VAL A 108 -1.87 -3.71 -19.14
C VAL A 108 -2.13 -2.26 -19.52
N GLY A 109 -3.13 -1.67 -18.89
CA GLY A 109 -3.47 -0.25 -19.07
C GLY A 109 -2.53 0.68 -18.30
N ALA A 110 -3.06 1.82 -17.86
CA ALA A 110 -2.35 2.80 -17.03
C ALA A 110 -2.16 2.31 -15.57
N ILE A 111 -1.44 1.19 -15.39
CA ILE A 111 -1.31 0.50 -14.10
C ILE A 111 -0.63 1.37 -13.04
N ALA A 112 0.35 2.20 -13.42
CA ALA A 112 1.02 3.11 -12.49
C ALA A 112 0.06 4.18 -11.93
N GLU A 113 -0.78 4.78 -12.78
CA GLU A 113 -1.81 5.73 -12.36
C GLU A 113 -2.86 5.02 -11.48
N SER A 114 -3.32 3.85 -11.92
CA SER A 114 -4.27 3.04 -11.16
C SER A 114 -3.76 2.71 -9.76
N ASN A 115 -2.47 2.37 -9.62
CA ASN A 115 -1.86 2.12 -8.31
C ASN A 115 -1.95 3.33 -7.37
N ILE A 116 -1.70 4.54 -7.86
CA ILE A 116 -1.77 5.76 -7.05
C ILE A 116 -3.21 5.98 -6.55
N LEU A 117 -4.20 5.85 -7.46
CA LEU A 117 -5.61 6.04 -7.12
C LEU A 117 -6.08 4.96 -6.13
N GLN A 118 -5.80 3.69 -6.40
CA GLN A 118 -6.18 2.57 -5.53
C GLN A 118 -5.50 2.64 -4.16
N LEU A 119 -4.23 3.06 -4.12
CA LEU A 119 -3.52 3.19 -2.85
C LEU A 119 -4.02 4.43 -2.07
N GLY A 120 -4.43 5.50 -2.75
CA GLY A 120 -5.15 6.63 -2.13
C GLY A 120 -6.47 6.19 -1.47
N VAL A 121 -7.24 5.34 -2.14
CA VAL A 121 -8.44 4.68 -1.58
C VAL A 121 -8.08 3.84 -0.37
N ALA A 122 -7.05 3.01 -0.47
CA ALA A 122 -6.61 2.14 0.62
C ALA A 122 -6.23 2.97 1.86
N CYS A 123 -5.59 4.12 1.67
CA CYS A 123 -5.27 5.05 2.77
C CYS A 123 -6.53 5.62 3.44
N ALA A 124 -7.50 6.10 2.67
CA ALA A 124 -8.77 6.60 3.21
C ALA A 124 -9.55 5.50 3.94
N ASN A 125 -9.61 4.31 3.36
CA ASN A 125 -10.26 3.14 3.94
C ASN A 125 -9.56 2.65 5.22
N TYR A 126 -8.23 2.69 5.26
CA TYR A 126 -7.47 2.41 6.48
C TYR A 126 -7.84 3.38 7.60
N HIS A 127 -7.84 4.68 7.30
CA HIS A 127 -8.24 5.70 8.26
C HIS A 127 -9.67 5.48 8.78
N SER A 128 -10.63 5.16 7.90
CA SER A 128 -12.01 4.85 8.31
C SER A 128 -12.11 3.73 9.33
N LEU A 129 -11.37 2.63 9.11
CA LEU A 129 -11.47 1.45 9.97
C LEU A 129 -10.77 1.66 11.33
N PHE A 130 -9.64 2.37 11.34
CA PHE A 130 -8.72 2.42 12.47
C PHE A 130 -8.52 3.81 13.10
N ASP A 131 -9.17 4.84 12.56
CA ASP A 131 -9.05 6.24 12.99
C ASP A 131 -7.59 6.74 13.05
N GLY A 132 -6.80 6.39 12.03
CA GLY A 132 -5.37 6.68 12.01
C GLY A 132 -4.86 7.06 10.63
N TRP A 133 -4.07 8.13 10.59
CA TRP A 133 -3.24 8.51 9.44
C TRP A 133 -1.78 8.37 9.83
N THR A 134 -1.02 7.64 9.02
CA THR A 134 0.45 7.68 9.08
C THR A 134 0.95 8.74 8.11
N ASP A 135 2.20 9.16 8.30
CA ASP A 135 2.82 10.15 7.42
C ASP A 135 3.07 9.57 6.02
N HIS A 136 3.35 8.27 5.89
CA HIS A 136 3.36 7.59 4.59
C HIS A 136 2.00 7.70 3.86
N MET A 137 0.90 7.46 4.58
CA MET A 137 -0.44 7.53 4.01
C MET A 137 -0.81 8.97 3.61
N ARG A 138 -0.48 9.96 4.45
CA ARG A 138 -0.74 11.38 4.15
C ARG A 138 0.03 11.85 2.93
N LEU A 139 1.32 11.48 2.85
CA LEU A 139 2.18 11.80 1.71
C LEU A 139 1.53 11.32 0.40
N LEU A 140 1.16 10.04 0.34
CA LEU A 140 0.52 9.50 -0.84
C LEU A 140 -0.88 10.08 -1.08
N PHE A 141 -1.70 10.27 -0.05
CA PHE A 141 -3.03 10.82 -0.22
C PHE A 141 -2.98 12.24 -0.82
N ASN A 142 -1.97 13.04 -0.45
CA ASN A 142 -1.71 14.32 -1.10
C ASN A 142 -1.32 14.15 -2.58
N PHE A 143 -0.56 13.11 -2.95
CA PHE A 143 -0.30 12.80 -4.36
C PHE A 143 -1.56 12.39 -5.11
N ALA A 144 -2.44 11.58 -4.52
CA ALA A 144 -3.71 11.21 -5.12
C ALA A 144 -4.61 12.43 -5.40
N LYS A 145 -4.58 13.45 -4.52
CA LYS A 145 -5.24 14.75 -4.75
C LYS A 145 -4.70 15.50 -5.97
N ILE A 146 -3.40 15.40 -6.25
CA ILE A 146 -2.79 16.05 -7.43
C ILE A 146 -3.18 15.30 -8.71
N VAL A 147 -3.14 13.96 -8.70
CA VAL A 147 -3.44 13.12 -9.86
C VAL A 147 -4.93 13.15 -10.23
N ALA A 148 -5.81 13.06 -9.23
CA ALA A 148 -7.26 13.04 -9.43
C ALA A 148 -7.99 14.00 -8.48
N PRO A 149 -7.85 15.33 -8.69
CA PRO A 149 -8.37 16.33 -7.76
C PRO A 149 -9.89 16.27 -7.59
N ASN A 150 -10.62 15.90 -8.63
CA ASN A 150 -12.08 15.78 -8.56
C ASN A 150 -12.55 14.59 -7.70
N SER A 151 -11.68 13.60 -7.47
CA SER A 151 -11.98 12.41 -6.69
C SER A 151 -11.53 12.53 -5.24
N PHE A 152 -10.40 13.20 -4.98
CA PHE A 152 -9.74 13.20 -3.66
C PHE A 152 -9.75 14.56 -2.93
N VAL A 153 -10.00 15.67 -3.63
CA VAL A 153 -10.08 16.98 -2.98
C VAL A 153 -11.51 17.21 -2.48
N MET A 154 -11.66 17.30 -1.16
CA MET A 154 -12.95 17.61 -0.55
C MET A 154 -13.41 19.02 -0.96
N LYS A 155 -14.72 19.24 -1.04
CA LYS A 155 -15.28 20.56 -1.41
C LYS A 155 -14.77 21.68 -0.50
N THR A 156 -14.57 21.39 0.78
CA THR A 156 -14.03 22.32 1.79
C THR A 156 -12.56 22.69 1.55
N ASP A 157 -11.77 21.76 1.01
CA ASP A 157 -10.34 21.95 0.76
C ASP A 157 -10.07 22.57 -0.62
N ARG A 158 -11.08 22.57 -1.49
CA ARG A 158 -10.95 22.94 -2.89
C ARG A 158 -10.38 24.35 -3.10
N PRO A 159 -10.80 25.41 -2.37
CA PRO A 159 -10.22 26.74 -2.55
C PRO A 159 -8.71 26.78 -2.25
N VAL A 160 -8.26 26.07 -1.22
CA VAL A 160 -6.84 26.00 -0.85
C VAL A 160 -6.05 25.23 -1.90
N PHE A 161 -6.61 24.12 -2.38
CA PHE A 161 -6.00 23.32 -3.45
C PHE A 161 -5.88 24.13 -4.74
N ASP A 162 -6.95 24.77 -5.21
CA ASP A 162 -6.96 25.55 -6.46
C ASP A 162 -5.98 26.74 -6.40
N ALA A 163 -5.76 27.33 -5.21
CA ALA A 163 -4.76 28.37 -5.02
C ALA A 163 -3.31 27.84 -5.07
N ALA A 164 -3.07 26.59 -4.66
CA ALA A 164 -1.75 25.96 -4.64
C ALA A 164 -1.40 25.26 -5.96
N PHE A 165 -2.38 24.68 -6.65
CA PHE A 165 -2.20 23.82 -7.81
C PHE A 165 -1.42 24.45 -8.97
N PRO A 166 -1.59 25.73 -9.33
CA PRO A 166 -0.79 26.36 -10.39
C PRO A 166 0.73 26.28 -10.15
N LYS A 167 1.17 26.20 -8.88
CA LYS A 167 2.61 26.04 -8.54
C LYS A 167 3.13 24.63 -8.77
N LEU A 168 2.23 23.66 -8.88
CA LEU A 168 2.52 22.24 -9.07
C LEU A 168 2.26 21.79 -10.51
N ALA A 169 1.45 22.54 -11.26
CA ALA A 169 0.96 22.13 -12.58
C ALA A 169 2.07 21.87 -13.60
N ASP A 170 3.18 22.62 -13.52
CA ASP A 170 4.33 22.46 -14.41
C ASP A 170 5.38 21.47 -13.88
N MET A 171 5.22 20.97 -12.64
CA MET A 171 6.13 19.97 -12.09
C MET A 171 5.88 18.62 -12.74
N LYS A 172 6.94 17.93 -13.20
CA LYS A 172 6.75 16.55 -13.64
C LYS A 172 6.48 15.70 -12.42
N PHE A 173 5.67 14.65 -12.61
CA PHE A 173 5.39 13.70 -11.55
C PHE A 173 6.67 13.12 -10.93
N GLN A 174 7.67 12.84 -11.77
CA GLN A 174 8.99 12.38 -11.31
C GLN A 174 9.73 13.40 -10.44
N ASP A 175 9.50 14.70 -10.61
CA ASP A 175 10.22 15.74 -9.87
C ASP A 175 9.76 15.79 -8.41
N LEU A 176 8.54 15.32 -8.14
CA LEU A 176 8.02 15.12 -6.79
C LEU A 176 8.70 13.96 -6.05
N PHE A 177 9.27 13.00 -6.79
CA PHE A 177 9.93 11.80 -6.25
C PHE A 177 11.45 11.77 -6.48
N ASN A 178 12.01 12.71 -7.25
CA ASN A 178 13.46 12.90 -7.39
C ASN A 178 14.08 13.50 -6.12
N LEU A 179 13.25 14.04 -5.24
CA LEU A 179 13.60 14.30 -3.85
C LEU A 179 13.88 12.95 -3.18
N ASP A 180 15.05 12.80 -2.53
CA ASP A 180 15.21 11.73 -1.56
C ASP A 180 14.28 12.05 -0.39
N ILE A 181 12.99 11.73 -0.54
CA ILE A 181 11.92 12.08 0.39
C ILE A 181 12.21 11.60 1.82
N TRP A 182 13.16 10.67 1.97
CA TRP A 182 13.64 10.14 3.24
C TRP A 182 14.69 11.03 3.91
N ASN A 183 15.39 11.87 3.15
CA ASN A 183 16.46 12.75 3.60
C ASN A 183 16.20 14.24 3.36
N GLU A 184 15.15 14.59 2.62
CA GLU A 184 14.78 15.98 2.32
C GLU A 184 14.15 16.69 3.51
N THR A 185 14.79 17.78 3.94
CA THR A 185 14.40 18.53 5.15
C THR A 185 12.97 19.08 5.06
N ILE A 186 12.55 19.51 3.87
CA ILE A 186 11.21 20.06 3.64
C ILE A 186 10.13 18.98 3.80
N VAL A 187 10.37 17.80 3.22
CA VAL A 187 9.43 16.67 3.33
C VAL A 187 9.35 16.21 4.78
N LEU A 188 10.48 16.06 5.45
CA LEU A 188 10.51 15.64 6.87
C LEU A 188 9.91 16.69 7.81
N ALA A 189 9.95 17.98 7.47
CA ALA A 189 9.27 19.02 8.23
C ALA A 189 7.73 18.88 8.12
N GLN A 190 7.23 18.51 6.95
CA GLN A 190 5.79 18.28 6.73
C GLN A 190 5.33 16.90 7.24
N PHE A 191 6.21 15.91 7.24
CA PHE A 191 5.93 14.51 7.54
C PHE A 191 6.97 13.92 8.52
N PRO A 192 7.01 14.41 9.78
CA PRO A 192 8.10 14.15 10.71
C PRO A 192 8.22 12.69 11.15
N ASN A 193 7.16 11.88 11.02
CA ASN A 193 7.17 10.48 11.44
C ASN A 193 7.61 9.51 10.33
N LEU A 194 7.86 9.95 9.09
CA LEU A 194 8.24 9.07 7.98
C LEU A 194 9.43 8.16 8.32
N LYS A 195 10.49 8.72 8.91
CA LYS A 195 11.68 7.95 9.32
C LYS A 195 11.35 6.90 10.36
N ARG A 196 10.58 7.27 11.40
CA ARG A 196 10.17 6.34 12.46
C ARG A 196 9.28 5.23 11.92
N GLU A 197 8.28 5.56 11.12
CA GLU A 197 7.38 4.59 10.50
C GLU A 197 8.13 3.60 9.60
N ARG A 198 9.07 4.10 8.79
CA ARG A 198 9.94 3.26 7.95
C ARG A 198 10.79 2.33 8.79
N TYR A 199 11.38 2.84 9.88
CA TYR A 199 12.18 2.05 10.81
C TYR A 199 11.35 0.92 11.44
N GLU A 200 10.16 1.22 11.96
CA GLU A 200 9.25 0.22 12.53
C GLU A 200 8.85 -0.86 11.52
N ASP A 201 8.63 -0.47 10.26
CA ASP A 201 8.22 -1.40 9.21
C ASP A 201 9.35 -2.37 8.81
N LEU A 202 10.60 -1.90 8.87
CA LEU A 202 11.78 -2.59 8.37
C LEU A 202 12.64 -3.21 9.48
N GLN A 203 12.20 -3.17 10.74
CA GLN A 203 12.97 -3.73 11.87
C GLN A 203 13.39 -5.21 11.68
N ASP A 204 12.61 -6.00 10.93
CA ASP A 204 12.95 -7.41 10.68
C ASP A 204 14.14 -7.60 9.72
N ASN A 205 14.52 -6.54 8.99
CA ASN A 205 15.66 -6.55 8.07
C ASN A 205 16.99 -6.36 8.81
N GLU A 206 17.00 -5.74 9.99
CA GLU A 206 18.23 -5.36 10.71
C GLU A 206 19.12 -6.57 10.99
N ASP A 207 18.53 -7.69 11.43
CA ASP A 207 19.27 -8.90 11.73
C ASP A 207 19.93 -9.54 10.50
N LEU A 208 19.36 -9.34 9.31
CA LEU A 208 19.90 -9.90 8.07
C LEU A 208 20.90 -8.94 7.45
N PHE A 209 20.46 -7.72 7.13
CA PHE A 209 21.25 -6.73 6.41
C PHE A 209 22.29 -6.01 7.31
N GLY A 210 22.11 -6.05 8.63
CA GLY A 210 23.11 -5.59 9.60
C GLY A 210 24.13 -6.67 9.99
N SER A 211 23.95 -7.92 9.55
CA SER A 211 24.91 -9.00 9.80
C SER A 211 25.95 -9.11 8.69
N THR A 212 27.18 -9.45 9.07
CA THR A 212 28.21 -9.90 8.13
C THR A 212 27.91 -11.30 7.59
N PHE A 213 28.37 -11.62 6.38
CA PHE A 213 28.30 -12.99 5.85
C PHE A 213 28.92 -14.03 6.79
N ARG A 214 29.99 -13.68 7.51
CA ARG A 214 30.61 -14.56 8.52
C ARG A 214 29.63 -14.89 9.65
N GLN A 215 28.91 -13.90 10.17
CA GLN A 215 27.89 -14.11 11.21
C GLN A 215 26.72 -14.95 10.68
N LEU A 216 26.30 -14.72 9.44
CA LEU A 216 25.24 -15.50 8.79
C LEU A 216 25.65 -16.97 8.63
N SER A 217 26.83 -17.26 8.05
CA SER A 217 27.33 -18.62 7.88
C SER A 217 27.58 -19.37 9.19
N ALA A 218 27.82 -18.65 10.30
CA ALA A 218 27.96 -19.27 11.62
C ALA A 218 26.61 -19.68 12.24
N ARG A 219 25.49 -19.11 11.79
CA ARG A 219 24.14 -19.46 12.27
C ARG A 219 23.68 -20.83 11.75
N ASP A 220 24.03 -21.17 10.51
CA ASP A 220 23.66 -22.45 9.86
C ASP A 220 24.33 -23.67 10.50
N LYS A 221 25.40 -23.47 11.28
CA LYS A 221 26.14 -24.54 11.94
C LYS A 221 25.59 -24.90 13.32
N LYS A 222 24.50 -24.27 13.77
CA LYS A 222 23.84 -24.51 15.07
C LYS A 222 22.48 -25.15 14.87
#